data_AF-A0A3M1RMK8-F1
#
_entry.id   AF-A0A3M1RMK8-F1
#
_cell.length_a   1.000
_cell.length_b   1.000
_cell.length_c   1.000
_cell.angle_alpha   90.00
_cell.angle_beta   90.00
_cell.angle_gamma   90.00
#
_symmetry.space_group_name_H-M   'P 1'
#
loop_
_entity.id
_entity.type
_entity.pdbx_description
1 polymer ?
#
loop_
_entity_poly.entity_id
_entity_poly.type
_entity_poly.pdbx_seq_one_letter_code
_entity_poly.pdbx_strand_id
1 'polypeptide(L)'
;ADQVGPPRPDKVVAMFYFLWQGGRHASLYDISEILADPDRPWGPRGAFHFWGEPALGYYRTEDPYVIRKHAEMLSAAGVDVIVFDVTNGLTYDTVWQALCDEFIRLRGLGWNPPKIAFLAHSHSERVVQHLYEVLYKPGRYRQLWFRWQGKPLVMSSDRGLPDETAAFFTFRESWAWTKPNGWFGDGRHKWPWLDHYPQRFGWSINPDTPEQIAVCAAQHPISAIGRSFHDGKEPPLDARRPEAGWCFAEQWRRAHEVDPAVVFVTGWNEWIAQRFLKEANKAPSQLAGKPLAVGDTYFVDQYDAEFSRDIEPARNLPWDNYYWQLVAEIRRFKGARSLEPIRQAAITVDGRFDDWQAVAPEYRDWRGDPARRDFSGWGNNHYRDTSGRNDIVIAKAARCDQGIAFFAATADALQLPADGRFDDWMVLRLDADDDPTTGPLGCEICVRRRNDTPQAVVEYCRVLTDGIDLETPEGAFAVRSGMTPVERRVLGTVPLGVGERALEVVVPWSYLAAPAAESGDVPNVADRPKRVLFQWSDGIPPEDDWRAYMYSGDAAPLGRFRYVAIRRNDSKP
;
A
#
# COMPACT_ATOMS: atom_id res chain seq x y z
N ALA A 1 -7.23 -16.71 6.22
CA ALA A 1 -8.62 -17.14 5.94
C ALA A 1 -9.43 -17.20 7.23
N ASP A 2 -8.86 -17.75 8.31
CA ASP A 2 -9.59 -18.00 9.57
C ASP A 2 -10.03 -16.73 10.33
N GLN A 3 -9.46 -15.57 10.02
CA GLN A 3 -9.79 -14.28 10.63
C GLN A 3 -10.73 -13.41 9.78
N VAL A 4 -11.12 -13.84 8.57
CA VAL A 4 -11.89 -13.01 7.62
C VAL A 4 -13.05 -13.79 7.01
N GLY A 5 -14.21 -13.14 6.87
CA GLY A 5 -15.38 -13.71 6.22
C GLY A 5 -15.30 -13.71 4.68
N PRO A 6 -16.33 -14.25 3.99
CA PRO A 6 -16.44 -14.14 2.54
C PRO A 6 -16.57 -12.68 2.08
N PRO A 7 -16.32 -12.37 0.80
CA PRO A 7 -16.40 -11.00 0.29
C PRO A 7 -17.79 -10.36 0.52
N ARG A 8 -17.79 -9.11 0.93
CA ARG A 8 -18.96 -8.28 1.25
C ARG A 8 -19.08 -7.17 0.20
N PRO A 9 -19.94 -7.33 -0.83
CA PRO A 9 -19.95 -6.46 -2.01
C PRO A 9 -20.56 -5.07 -1.75
N ASP A 10 -21.21 -4.87 -0.60
CA ASP A 10 -21.85 -3.63 -0.17
C ASP A 10 -20.90 -2.71 0.62
N LYS A 11 -19.68 -3.17 0.91
CA LYS A 11 -18.67 -2.43 1.68
C LYS A 11 -17.69 -1.70 0.78
N VAL A 12 -17.52 -0.41 1.06
CA VAL A 12 -16.65 0.51 0.31
C VAL A 12 -15.58 1.09 1.22
N VAL A 13 -14.36 1.18 0.72
CA VAL A 13 -13.26 1.89 1.37
C VAL A 13 -12.84 3.06 0.49
N ALA A 14 -12.99 4.26 1.04
CA ALA A 14 -12.54 5.51 0.46
C ALA A 14 -11.21 5.94 1.08
N MET A 15 -10.34 6.55 0.28
CA MET A 15 -9.02 7.02 0.70
C MET A 15 -8.86 8.49 0.40
N PHE A 16 -8.48 9.30 1.39
CA PHE A 16 -8.23 10.72 1.17
C PHE A 16 -6.88 10.90 0.47
N TYR A 17 -6.87 11.66 -0.64
CA TYR A 17 -5.74 11.75 -1.55
C TYR A 17 -5.44 13.20 -1.92
N PHE A 18 -4.17 13.58 -1.80
CA PHE A 18 -3.70 14.95 -1.90
C PHE A 18 -3.06 15.21 -3.26
N LEU A 19 -3.33 16.38 -3.84
CA LEU A 19 -2.93 16.74 -5.21
C LEU A 19 -1.82 17.80 -5.29
N TRP A 20 -1.30 18.21 -4.14
CA TRP A 20 -0.49 19.42 -4.00
C TRP A 20 0.97 19.12 -3.67
N GLN A 21 1.37 17.85 -3.68
CA GLN A 21 2.78 17.45 -3.70
C GLN A 21 3.34 17.66 -5.12
N GLY A 22 3.34 18.89 -5.62
CA GLY A 22 3.80 19.25 -6.97
C GLY A 22 3.95 20.77 -7.14
N GLY A 23 4.79 21.18 -8.09
CA GLY A 23 5.09 22.60 -8.36
C GLY A 23 6.59 22.89 -8.42
N ARG A 24 6.98 24.01 -9.04
CA ARG A 24 8.38 24.47 -9.08
C ARG A 24 8.76 25.08 -7.73
N HIS A 25 8.93 24.25 -6.72
CA HIS A 25 9.56 24.65 -5.47
C HIS A 25 11.07 24.51 -5.61
N ALA A 26 11.78 25.63 -5.54
CA ALA A 26 13.22 25.68 -5.77
C ALA A 26 14.04 24.94 -4.71
N SER A 27 13.47 24.70 -3.52
CA SER A 27 14.17 24.12 -2.39
C SER A 27 13.38 22.96 -1.80
N LEU A 28 14.12 21.91 -1.43
CA LEU A 28 13.63 20.79 -0.66
C LEU A 28 13.92 21.05 0.83
N TYR A 29 12.88 20.97 1.66
CA TYR A 29 13.02 20.99 3.11
C TYR A 29 12.36 19.73 3.67
N ASP A 30 13.08 19.04 4.56
CA ASP A 30 12.61 17.84 5.25
C ASP A 30 12.75 18.07 6.75
N ILE A 31 11.64 17.95 7.47
CA ILE A 31 11.57 18.18 8.92
C ILE A 31 12.41 17.14 9.66
N SER A 32 12.38 15.87 9.24
CA SER A 32 13.16 14.82 9.88
C SER A 32 14.66 15.08 9.80
N GLU A 33 15.14 15.60 8.65
CA GLU A 33 16.54 15.99 8.49
C GLU A 33 16.90 17.25 9.31
N ILE A 34 16.00 18.23 9.39
CA ILE A 34 16.20 19.46 10.20
C ILE A 34 16.22 19.13 11.70
N LEU A 35 15.38 18.20 12.15
CA LEU A 35 15.35 17.78 13.56
C LEU A 35 16.58 16.95 13.95
N ALA A 36 17.19 16.24 13.00
CA ALA A 36 18.41 15.48 13.22
C ALA A 36 19.67 16.37 13.28
N ASP A 37 19.65 17.52 12.61
CA ASP A 37 20.75 18.49 12.57
C ASP A 37 20.27 19.90 12.99
N PRO A 38 20.45 20.29 14.27
CA PRO A 38 19.99 21.58 14.79
C PRO A 38 20.58 22.82 14.10
N ASP A 39 21.73 22.68 13.41
CA ASP A 39 22.35 23.79 12.67
C ASP A 39 21.67 24.02 11.30
N ARG A 40 20.85 23.07 10.85
CA ARG A 40 20.14 23.16 9.58
C ARG A 40 18.98 24.15 9.65
N PRO A 41 18.89 25.14 8.74
CA PRO A 41 17.84 26.14 8.80
C PRO A 41 16.49 25.57 8.34
N TRP A 42 15.42 25.98 9.05
CA TRP A 42 14.02 25.71 8.71
C TRP A 42 13.51 26.35 7.39
N GLY A 43 14.38 26.86 6.52
CA GLY A 43 13.96 27.63 5.33
C GLY A 43 13.24 28.95 5.64
N PRO A 44 12.39 29.48 4.74
CA PRO A 44 11.60 30.70 4.98
C PRO A 44 10.19 30.41 5.54
N ARG A 45 9.57 31.41 6.18
CA ARG A 45 8.15 31.36 6.57
C ARG A 45 7.29 31.12 5.33
N GLY A 46 6.32 30.21 5.43
CA GLY A 46 5.39 29.87 4.34
C GLY A 46 5.92 28.82 3.36
N ALA A 47 7.18 28.37 3.48
CA ALA A 47 7.68 27.24 2.70
C ALA A 47 7.05 25.91 3.15
N PHE A 48 6.86 25.01 2.20
CA PHE A 48 6.42 23.65 2.45
C PHE A 48 7.60 22.76 2.79
N HIS A 49 7.39 21.87 3.76
CA HIS A 49 8.37 20.92 4.25
C HIS A 49 7.78 19.52 4.25
N PHE A 50 8.57 18.52 3.86
CA PHE A 50 8.24 17.12 4.03
C PHE A 50 8.35 16.73 5.51
N TRP A 51 7.39 15.96 6.06
CA TRP A 51 7.53 15.42 7.43
C TRP A 51 8.60 14.32 7.51
N GLY A 52 8.88 13.67 6.38
CA GLY A 52 9.95 12.70 6.15
C GLY A 52 10.00 12.32 4.66
N GLU A 53 10.96 11.48 4.29
CA GLU A 53 11.14 11.06 2.90
C GLU A 53 10.12 9.96 2.50
N PRO A 54 9.32 10.16 1.43
CA PRO A 54 8.49 9.10 0.86
C PRO A 54 9.33 7.94 0.33
N ALA A 55 8.82 6.70 0.38
CA ALA A 55 9.58 5.57 -0.14
C ALA A 55 9.82 5.66 -1.67
N LEU A 56 8.96 6.39 -2.39
CA LEU A 56 9.09 6.73 -3.80
C LEU A 56 9.94 8.00 -4.04
N GLY A 57 10.63 8.50 -3.02
CA GLY A 57 11.41 9.74 -3.02
C GLY A 57 10.53 11.00 -2.97
N TYR A 58 11.14 12.17 -2.90
CA TYR A 58 10.51 13.50 -3.00
C TYR A 58 9.90 13.75 -4.39
N TYR A 59 8.87 12.99 -4.73
CA TYR A 59 8.25 12.98 -6.04
C TYR A 59 7.35 14.20 -6.28
N ARG A 60 6.90 14.34 -7.53
CA ARG A 60 5.80 15.21 -7.93
C ARG A 60 4.56 14.36 -8.23
N THR A 61 3.38 14.81 -7.81
CA THR A 61 2.14 14.01 -7.87
C THR A 61 1.78 13.58 -9.29
N GLU A 62 2.16 14.39 -10.28
CA GLU A 62 1.97 14.12 -11.70
C GLU A 62 2.98 13.13 -12.32
N ASP A 63 3.90 12.55 -11.54
CA ASP A 63 4.82 11.50 -11.99
C ASP A 63 4.04 10.21 -12.33
N PRO A 64 3.99 9.76 -13.60
CA PRO A 64 3.23 8.58 -14.00
C PRO A 64 3.68 7.28 -13.31
N TYR A 65 4.96 7.17 -12.93
CA TYR A 65 5.45 6.01 -12.18
C TYR A 65 4.86 5.98 -10.77
N VAL A 66 4.81 7.13 -10.09
CA VAL A 66 4.23 7.24 -8.75
C VAL A 66 2.73 6.99 -8.79
N ILE A 67 2.03 7.58 -9.76
CA ILE A 67 0.60 7.35 -9.97
C ILE A 67 0.32 5.85 -10.16
N ARG A 68 1.13 5.16 -10.98
CA ARG A 68 1.01 3.71 -11.18
C ARG A 68 1.22 2.94 -9.88
N LYS A 69 2.28 3.23 -9.11
CA LYS A 69 2.55 2.55 -7.83
C LYS A 69 1.47 2.80 -6.79
N HIS A 70 0.90 4.01 -6.74
CA HIS A 70 -0.26 4.29 -5.90
C HIS A 70 -1.49 3.49 -6.34
N ALA A 71 -1.76 3.42 -7.64
CA ALA A 71 -2.86 2.63 -8.18
C ALA A 71 -2.69 1.13 -7.83
N GLU A 72 -1.47 0.61 -7.96
CA GLU A 72 -1.12 -0.78 -7.67
C GLU A 72 -1.36 -1.10 -6.19
N MET A 73 -0.75 -0.33 -5.28
CA MET A 73 -0.89 -0.49 -3.83
C MET A 73 -2.35 -0.37 -3.37
N LEU A 74 -3.04 0.69 -3.78
CA LEU A 74 -4.42 0.95 -3.35
C LEU A 74 -5.39 -0.10 -3.91
N SER A 75 -5.18 -0.57 -5.15
CA SER A 75 -5.98 -1.65 -5.72
C SER A 75 -5.73 -2.98 -5.00
N ALA A 76 -4.48 -3.30 -4.70
CA ALA A 76 -4.08 -4.51 -3.99
C ALA A 76 -4.61 -4.55 -2.55
N ALA A 77 -4.64 -3.39 -1.88
CA ALA A 77 -5.26 -3.22 -0.57
C ALA A 77 -6.79 -3.34 -0.60
N GLY A 78 -7.43 -3.10 -1.76
CA GLY A 78 -8.88 -3.17 -1.93
C GLY A 78 -9.60 -1.85 -1.69
N VAL A 79 -8.92 -0.72 -1.87
CA VAL A 79 -9.51 0.63 -1.87
C VAL A 79 -10.35 0.83 -3.12
N ASP A 80 -11.59 1.30 -2.94
CA ASP A 80 -12.56 1.42 -4.04
C ASP A 80 -12.56 2.82 -4.68
N VAL A 81 -12.25 3.85 -3.88
CA VAL A 81 -12.29 5.25 -4.31
C VAL A 81 -11.17 6.05 -3.65
N ILE A 82 -10.48 6.86 -4.45
CA ILE A 82 -9.65 7.95 -3.96
C ILE A 82 -10.44 9.26 -4.03
N VAL A 83 -10.41 10.03 -2.96
CA VAL A 83 -11.12 11.30 -2.83
C VAL A 83 -10.08 12.41 -2.90
N PHE A 84 -10.12 13.19 -3.98
CA PHE A 84 -9.17 14.27 -4.20
C PHE A 84 -9.44 15.47 -3.30
N ASP A 85 -8.41 15.92 -2.60
CA ASP A 85 -8.42 17.13 -1.81
C ASP A 85 -8.40 18.39 -2.69
N VAL A 86 -9.50 19.13 -2.64
CA VAL A 86 -9.64 20.49 -3.20
C VAL A 86 -10.24 21.44 -2.15
N THR A 87 -10.03 21.14 -0.87
CA THR A 87 -10.63 21.86 0.27
C THR A 87 -10.23 23.33 0.38
N ASN A 88 -9.03 23.68 -0.12
CA ASN A 88 -8.46 25.03 -0.06
C ASN A 88 -8.90 25.95 -1.21
N GLY A 89 -9.85 25.53 -2.05
CA GLY A 89 -10.35 26.35 -3.16
C GLY A 89 -9.52 26.24 -4.45
N LEU A 90 -8.45 25.45 -4.45
CA LEU A 90 -7.61 25.14 -5.61
C LEU A 90 -8.05 23.81 -6.22
N THR A 91 -8.10 23.73 -7.55
CA THR A 91 -8.67 22.58 -8.27
C THR A 91 -7.63 21.60 -8.82
N TYR A 92 -6.36 22.00 -8.90
CA TYR A 92 -5.22 21.16 -9.33
C TYR A 92 -5.42 20.43 -10.67
N ASP A 93 -6.00 21.12 -11.66
CA ASP A 93 -6.41 20.56 -12.96
C ASP A 93 -5.37 19.70 -13.66
N THR A 94 -4.13 20.15 -13.71
CA THR A 94 -3.04 19.39 -14.34
C THR A 94 -2.77 18.06 -13.62
N VAL A 95 -2.87 18.05 -12.29
CA VAL A 95 -2.48 16.89 -11.47
C VAL A 95 -3.57 15.82 -11.51
N TRP A 96 -4.84 16.17 -11.29
CA TRP A 96 -5.91 15.17 -11.38
C TRP A 96 -6.09 14.65 -12.81
N GLN A 97 -5.77 15.46 -13.85
CA GLN A 97 -5.76 14.98 -15.24
C GLN A 97 -4.67 13.95 -15.48
N ALA A 98 -3.44 14.18 -15.01
CA ALA A 98 -2.36 13.20 -15.11
C ALA A 98 -2.72 11.88 -14.40
N LEU A 99 -3.30 11.96 -13.20
CA LEU A 99 -3.84 10.82 -12.47
C LEU A 99 -4.90 10.06 -13.28
N CYS A 100 -5.87 10.78 -13.85
CA CYS A 100 -6.93 10.17 -14.65
C CYS A 100 -6.40 9.53 -15.93
N ASP A 101 -5.50 10.18 -16.65
CA ASP A 101 -4.91 9.68 -17.89
C ASP A 101 -4.15 8.36 -17.64
N GLU A 102 -3.35 8.32 -16.57
CA GLU A 102 -2.65 7.08 -16.18
C GLU A 102 -3.63 5.99 -15.74
N PHE A 103 -4.69 6.32 -14.99
CA PHE A 103 -5.72 5.35 -14.63
C PHE A 103 -6.47 4.80 -15.87
N ILE A 104 -6.69 5.62 -16.91
CA ILE A 104 -7.23 5.15 -18.18
C ILE A 104 -6.26 4.21 -18.88
N ARG A 105 -4.96 4.54 -18.90
CA ARG A 105 -3.93 3.66 -19.46
C ARG A 105 -3.91 2.29 -18.76
N LEU A 106 -3.90 2.29 -17.42
CA LEU A 106 -3.92 1.07 -16.60
C LEU A 106 -5.18 0.24 -16.84
N ARG A 107 -6.36 0.88 -16.96
CA ARG A 107 -7.59 0.17 -17.36
C ARG A 107 -7.48 -0.48 -18.73
N GLY A 108 -6.79 0.16 -19.68
CA GLY A 108 -6.48 -0.42 -20.99
C GLY A 108 -5.61 -1.68 -20.92
N LEU A 109 -4.85 -1.85 -19.83
CA LEU A 109 -4.07 -3.06 -19.52
C LEU A 109 -4.85 -4.11 -18.71
N GLY A 110 -6.13 -3.86 -18.41
CA GLY A 110 -6.99 -4.76 -17.64
C GLY A 110 -7.01 -4.49 -16.14
N TRP A 111 -6.38 -3.42 -15.66
CA TRP A 111 -6.43 -3.05 -14.25
C TRP A 111 -7.80 -2.52 -13.86
N ASN A 112 -8.11 -2.58 -12.57
CA ASN A 112 -9.26 -1.89 -11.99
C ASN A 112 -8.79 -0.93 -10.88
N PRO A 113 -8.15 0.21 -11.23
CA PRO A 113 -7.73 1.19 -10.26
C PRO A 113 -8.94 1.79 -9.51
N PRO A 114 -8.72 2.39 -8.33
CA PRO A 114 -9.77 3.07 -7.59
C PRO A 114 -10.52 4.08 -8.46
N LYS A 115 -11.81 4.24 -8.16
CA LYS A 115 -12.62 5.33 -8.71
C LYS A 115 -12.18 6.67 -8.10
N ILE A 116 -12.68 7.77 -8.65
CA ILE A 116 -12.38 9.13 -8.18
C ILE A 116 -13.64 9.85 -7.67
N ALA A 117 -13.47 10.63 -6.62
CA ALA A 117 -14.39 11.64 -6.13
C ALA A 117 -13.62 12.88 -5.66
N PHE A 118 -14.31 13.96 -5.29
CA PHE A 118 -13.69 15.19 -4.83
C PHE A 118 -14.26 15.62 -3.48
N LEU A 119 -13.40 16.21 -2.64
CA LEU A 119 -13.77 16.85 -1.38
C LEU A 119 -13.45 18.34 -1.47
N ALA A 120 -14.49 19.18 -1.39
CA ALA A 120 -14.38 20.64 -1.48
C ALA A 120 -14.96 21.30 -0.22
N HIS A 121 -14.35 22.42 0.20
CA HIS A 121 -14.80 23.17 1.37
C HIS A 121 -14.78 24.70 1.13
N SER A 122 -13.59 25.29 1.04
CA SER A 122 -13.41 26.72 0.79
C SER A 122 -13.86 27.08 -0.62
N HIS A 123 -14.76 28.07 -0.76
CA HIS A 123 -15.36 28.45 -2.04
C HIS A 123 -15.88 27.25 -2.83
N SER A 124 -16.50 26.31 -2.11
CA SER A 124 -16.93 25.02 -2.65
C SER A 124 -17.90 25.16 -3.81
N GLU A 125 -18.76 26.19 -3.82
CA GLU A 125 -19.66 26.48 -4.93
C GLU A 125 -18.90 26.73 -6.24
N ARG A 126 -17.80 27.51 -6.17
CA ARG A 126 -16.95 27.80 -7.33
C ARG A 126 -16.15 26.57 -7.75
N VAL A 127 -15.58 25.85 -6.79
CA VAL A 127 -14.77 24.65 -7.06
C VAL A 127 -15.62 23.56 -7.70
N VAL A 128 -16.76 23.23 -7.11
CA VAL A 128 -17.65 22.18 -7.62
C VAL A 128 -18.25 22.58 -8.97
N GLN A 129 -18.62 23.85 -9.16
CA GLN A 129 -19.07 24.33 -10.47
C GLN A 129 -17.99 24.20 -11.54
N HIS A 130 -16.73 24.56 -11.22
CA HIS A 130 -15.61 24.38 -12.14
C HIS A 130 -15.42 22.91 -12.52
N LEU A 131 -15.37 22.02 -11.53
CA LEU A 131 -15.25 20.57 -11.75
C LEU A 131 -16.42 20.03 -12.60
N TYR A 132 -17.64 20.51 -12.35
CA TYR A 132 -18.79 20.16 -13.17
C TYR A 132 -18.57 20.51 -14.65
N GLU A 133 -18.19 21.76 -14.94
CA GLU A 133 -18.01 22.23 -16.32
C GLU A 133 -16.83 21.58 -17.05
N VAL A 134 -15.71 21.33 -16.37
CA VAL A 134 -14.48 20.86 -17.05
C VAL A 134 -14.33 19.35 -17.09
N LEU A 135 -14.94 18.62 -16.14
CA LEU A 135 -14.79 17.16 -16.01
C LEU A 135 -16.11 16.43 -16.26
N TYR A 136 -17.16 16.77 -15.51
CA TYR A 136 -18.37 15.95 -15.45
C TYR A 136 -19.32 16.20 -16.63
N LYS A 137 -19.67 17.47 -16.91
CA LYS A 137 -20.58 17.85 -17.99
C LYS A 137 -20.11 17.39 -19.37
N PRO A 138 -18.81 17.53 -19.74
CA PRO A 138 -18.31 17.02 -21.02
C PRO A 138 -18.19 15.49 -21.03
N GLY A 139 -18.29 14.83 -19.88
CA GLY A 139 -18.17 13.39 -19.79
C GLY A 139 -16.74 12.85 -19.79
N ARG A 140 -15.75 13.67 -19.39
CA ARG A 140 -14.36 13.21 -19.33
C ARG A 140 -14.20 12.16 -18.24
N TYR A 141 -13.47 11.09 -18.54
CA TYR A 141 -13.15 10.02 -17.61
C TYR A 141 -14.39 9.37 -16.92
N ARG A 142 -15.54 9.30 -17.61
CA ARG A 142 -16.81 8.72 -17.07
C ARG A 142 -16.64 7.38 -16.36
N GLN A 143 -15.76 6.52 -16.85
CA GLN A 143 -15.45 5.21 -16.31
C GLN A 143 -14.70 5.23 -14.97
N LEU A 144 -14.13 6.37 -14.57
CA LEU A 144 -13.44 6.56 -13.30
C LEU A 144 -14.32 7.19 -12.22
N TRP A 145 -15.46 7.79 -12.56
CA TRP A 145 -16.30 8.46 -11.56
C TRP A 145 -16.85 7.48 -10.53
N PHE A 146 -16.61 7.76 -9.25
CA PHE A 146 -17.29 7.06 -8.18
C PHE A 146 -18.74 7.52 -8.11
N ARG A 147 -19.66 6.56 -8.17
CA ARG A 147 -21.10 6.82 -8.07
C ARG A 147 -21.63 6.29 -6.76
N TRP A 148 -22.39 7.11 -6.07
CA TRP A 148 -23.09 6.75 -4.86
C TRP A 148 -24.58 7.04 -5.05
N GLN A 149 -25.45 6.07 -4.73
CA GLN A 149 -26.90 6.20 -4.94
C GLN A 149 -27.27 6.62 -6.39
N GLY A 150 -26.55 6.08 -7.38
CA GLY A 150 -26.79 6.31 -8.81
C GLY A 150 -26.14 7.56 -9.42
N LYS A 151 -25.69 8.52 -8.60
CA LYS A 151 -25.09 9.79 -9.06
C LYS A 151 -23.60 9.88 -8.71
N PRO A 152 -22.78 10.64 -9.47
CA PRO A 152 -21.42 10.93 -9.04
C PRO A 152 -21.39 11.57 -7.66
N LEU A 153 -20.48 11.12 -6.79
CA LEU A 153 -20.31 11.64 -5.44
C LEU A 153 -19.43 12.89 -5.46
N VAL A 154 -19.85 13.93 -4.73
CA VAL A 154 -18.99 15.04 -4.31
C VAL A 154 -19.15 15.23 -2.80
N MET A 155 -18.04 15.31 -2.10
CA MET A 155 -18.00 15.60 -0.66
C MET A 155 -17.91 17.10 -0.44
N SER A 156 -19.04 17.78 -0.37
CA SER A 156 -19.16 19.25 -0.29
C SER A 156 -20.56 19.65 0.18
N SER A 157 -20.70 20.91 0.58
CA SER A 157 -22.00 21.60 0.59
C SER A 157 -22.52 21.77 -0.85
N ASP A 158 -23.84 21.65 -1.02
CA ASP A 158 -24.56 21.91 -2.28
C ASP A 158 -25.04 23.39 -2.41
N ARG A 159 -24.96 24.14 -1.31
CA ARG A 159 -25.42 25.53 -1.23
C ARG A 159 -24.72 26.42 -2.26
N GLY A 160 -25.51 27.24 -2.95
CA GLY A 160 -25.02 28.23 -3.91
C GLY A 160 -24.66 27.69 -5.29
N LEU A 161 -24.86 26.39 -5.53
CA LEU A 161 -24.69 25.79 -6.87
C LEU A 161 -25.90 26.05 -7.78
N PRO A 162 -25.69 26.16 -9.11
CA PRO A 162 -26.78 26.10 -10.08
C PRO A 162 -27.57 24.79 -9.98
N ASP A 163 -28.89 24.84 -10.24
CA ASP A 163 -29.80 23.68 -10.14
C ASP A 163 -29.34 22.48 -10.98
N GLU A 164 -28.81 22.72 -12.18
CA GLU A 164 -28.28 21.66 -13.06
C GLU A 164 -27.14 20.90 -12.38
N THR A 165 -26.19 21.63 -11.80
CA THR A 165 -25.04 21.09 -11.09
C THR A 165 -25.47 20.37 -9.81
N ALA A 166 -26.34 20.98 -9.00
CA ALA A 166 -26.86 20.40 -7.78
C ALA A 166 -27.65 19.10 -8.05
N ALA A 167 -28.42 19.04 -9.14
CA ALA A 167 -29.16 17.85 -9.53
C ALA A 167 -28.27 16.72 -10.07
N PHE A 168 -27.09 17.04 -10.61
CA PHE A 168 -26.18 16.06 -11.21
C PHE A 168 -25.49 15.16 -10.18
N PHE A 169 -25.09 15.71 -9.03
CA PHE A 169 -24.33 15.00 -8.00
C PHE A 169 -25.23 14.40 -6.91
N THR A 170 -24.65 13.49 -6.14
CA THR A 170 -25.06 13.24 -4.75
C THR A 170 -24.04 13.90 -3.83
N PHE A 171 -24.53 14.62 -2.82
CA PHE A 171 -23.69 15.39 -1.90
C PHE A 171 -23.61 14.75 -0.54
N ARG A 172 -22.40 14.78 0.04
CA ARG A 172 -22.17 14.51 1.46
C ARG A 172 -21.30 15.64 2.00
N GLU A 173 -21.85 16.46 2.89
CA GLU A 173 -21.06 17.55 3.47
C GLU A 173 -19.97 16.95 4.35
N SER A 174 -18.74 17.44 4.21
CA SER A 174 -17.57 16.83 4.84
C SER A 174 -16.70 17.89 5.51
N TRP A 175 -16.26 17.58 6.74
CA TRP A 175 -15.27 18.35 7.47
C TRP A 175 -14.61 17.47 8.55
N ALA A 176 -13.63 18.02 9.27
CA ALA A 176 -13.01 17.36 10.41
C ALA A 176 -13.85 17.53 11.68
N TRP A 177 -13.81 16.47 12.49
CA TRP A 177 -14.32 16.33 13.85
C TRP A 177 -15.83 16.53 13.99
N THR A 178 -16.52 15.50 14.49
CA THR A 178 -17.99 15.51 14.54
C THR A 178 -18.56 16.25 15.75
N LYS A 179 -17.72 16.64 16.71
CA LYS A 179 -18.12 17.36 17.94
C LYS A 179 -17.91 18.87 17.88
N PRO A 180 -16.77 19.40 17.40
CA PRO A 180 -16.56 20.85 17.33
C PRO A 180 -17.49 21.54 16.32
N ASN A 181 -17.88 22.78 16.62
CA ASN A 181 -18.46 23.75 15.68
C ASN A 181 -19.85 23.42 15.08
N GLY A 182 -20.49 22.31 15.47
CA GLY A 182 -21.90 22.02 15.16
C GLY A 182 -22.20 21.62 13.71
N TRP A 183 -21.22 21.63 12.79
CA TRP A 183 -21.42 21.34 11.35
C TRP A 183 -22.00 19.94 11.09
N PHE A 184 -21.65 18.98 11.96
CA PHE A 184 -22.07 17.58 11.84
C PHE A 184 -23.54 17.37 12.22
N GLY A 185 -24.09 18.19 13.13
CA GLY A 185 -25.48 18.05 13.58
C GLY A 185 -25.84 16.62 14.02
N ASP A 186 -26.89 16.07 13.42
CA ASP A 186 -27.39 14.72 13.63
C ASP A 186 -26.68 13.65 12.78
N GLY A 187 -25.79 14.04 11.86
CA GLY A 187 -25.05 13.14 10.96
C GLY A 187 -25.74 12.87 9.61
N ARG A 188 -26.91 13.44 9.33
CA ARG A 188 -27.60 13.21 8.05
C ARG A 188 -26.82 13.81 6.89
N HIS A 189 -26.43 12.97 5.92
CA HIS A 189 -25.62 13.34 4.76
C HIS A 189 -24.29 14.00 5.11
N LYS A 190 -23.71 13.65 6.26
CA LYS A 190 -22.42 14.15 6.73
C LYS A 190 -21.36 13.08 6.69
N TRP A 191 -20.28 13.28 5.95
CA TRP A 191 -19.17 12.34 5.89
C TRP A 191 -17.89 12.98 6.41
N PRO A 192 -17.55 12.87 7.71
CA PRO A 192 -16.31 13.40 8.24
C PRO A 192 -15.09 12.79 7.52
N TRP A 193 -14.09 13.61 7.26
CA TRP A 193 -12.80 13.15 6.75
C TRP A 193 -11.82 12.82 7.89
N LEU A 194 -12.07 13.30 9.11
CA LEU A 194 -11.25 13.05 10.28
C LEU A 194 -12.14 13.11 11.52
N ASP A 195 -11.94 12.24 12.51
CA ASP A 195 -12.64 12.34 13.79
C ASP A 195 -11.83 11.74 14.94
N HIS A 196 -12.15 12.13 16.17
CA HIS A 196 -11.55 11.55 17.36
C HIS A 196 -12.17 10.19 17.69
N TYR A 197 -11.38 9.28 18.25
CA TYR A 197 -11.91 8.04 18.80
C TYR A 197 -12.78 8.31 20.05
N PRO A 198 -13.92 7.60 20.23
CA PRO A 198 -14.65 6.83 19.22
C PRO A 198 -15.37 7.77 18.24
N GLN A 199 -15.31 7.46 16.93
CA GLN A 199 -15.87 8.33 15.90
C GLN A 199 -17.39 8.22 15.83
N ARG A 200 -18.03 9.28 15.32
CA ARG A 200 -19.45 9.26 14.93
C ARG A 200 -19.58 8.94 13.44
N PHE A 201 -20.64 8.24 13.06
CA PHE A 201 -20.94 7.91 11.68
C PHE A 201 -21.99 8.86 11.08
N GLY A 202 -21.86 9.12 9.78
CA GLY A 202 -22.91 9.74 8.97
C GLY A 202 -23.97 8.74 8.54
N TRP A 203 -25.17 9.22 8.21
CA TRP A 203 -26.28 8.38 7.72
C TRP A 203 -27.06 9.07 6.59
N SER A 204 -27.93 8.33 5.90
CA SER A 204 -28.69 8.87 4.75
C SER A 204 -30.20 8.82 4.93
N ILE A 205 -30.81 7.64 4.87
CA ILE A 205 -32.26 7.46 4.94
C ILE A 205 -32.69 7.13 6.37
N ASN A 206 -32.05 6.14 6.97
CA ASN A 206 -32.32 5.69 8.34
C ASN A 206 -31.15 6.10 9.26
N PRO A 207 -31.39 6.83 10.36
CA PRO A 207 -30.33 7.17 11.33
C PRO A 207 -29.68 5.95 12.00
N ASP A 208 -30.36 4.81 12.03
CA ASP A 208 -29.82 3.56 12.59
C ASP A 208 -29.00 2.74 11.58
N THR A 209 -28.81 3.23 10.35
CA THR A 209 -28.00 2.58 9.32
C THR A 209 -26.76 3.43 9.02
N PRO A 210 -25.60 3.07 9.60
CA PRO A 210 -24.36 3.82 9.39
C PRO A 210 -23.95 3.82 7.92
N GLU A 211 -23.85 5.01 7.33
CA GLU A 211 -23.43 5.19 5.94
C GLU A 211 -21.91 5.30 5.85
N GLN A 212 -21.28 6.19 6.64
CA GLN A 212 -19.84 6.39 6.59
C GLN A 212 -19.23 6.67 7.97
N ILE A 213 -18.03 6.13 8.22
CA ILE A 213 -17.17 6.48 9.36
C ILE A 213 -15.76 6.86 8.89
N ALA A 214 -15.13 7.81 9.58
CA ALA A 214 -13.75 8.19 9.33
C ALA A 214 -12.78 7.29 10.12
N VAL A 215 -11.61 7.04 9.56
CA VAL A 215 -10.50 6.34 10.22
C VAL A 215 -9.22 7.13 9.93
N CYS A 216 -8.39 7.36 10.93
CA CYS A 216 -7.13 8.10 10.77
C CYS A 216 -5.98 7.46 11.54
N ALA A 217 -4.76 7.60 11.04
CA ALA A 217 -3.56 7.10 11.73
C ALA A 217 -3.08 8.03 12.86
N ALA A 218 -3.39 9.32 12.78
CA ALA A 218 -3.08 10.35 13.76
C ALA A 218 -4.05 11.54 13.61
N GLN A 219 -3.85 12.62 14.36
CA GLN A 219 -4.54 13.91 14.18
C GLN A 219 -3.55 15.00 13.75
N HIS A 220 -3.85 16.26 14.02
CA HIS A 220 -2.96 17.38 13.76
C HIS A 220 -1.86 17.46 14.85
N PRO A 221 -0.60 17.73 14.50
CA PRO A 221 0.49 17.95 15.46
C PRO A 221 0.18 18.97 16.58
N ILE A 222 -0.62 19.99 16.26
CA ILE A 222 -1.04 21.03 17.20
C ILE A 222 -2.06 20.54 18.24
N SER A 223 -2.69 19.40 18.00
CA SER A 223 -3.57 18.69 18.94
C SER A 223 -2.84 17.63 19.79
N ALA A 224 -1.57 17.34 19.48
CA ALA A 224 -0.74 16.34 20.16
C ALA A 224 -1.38 14.94 20.27
N ILE A 225 -2.06 14.51 19.21
CA ILE A 225 -2.56 13.14 19.06
C ILE A 225 -1.83 12.54 17.85
N GLY A 226 -0.86 11.67 18.13
CA GLY A 226 -0.01 11.01 17.15
C GLY A 226 -0.47 9.59 16.83
N ARG A 227 0.40 8.87 16.13
CA ARG A 227 0.27 7.45 15.76
C ARG A 227 0.25 6.49 16.95
N SER A 228 0.95 6.87 18.01
CA SER A 228 1.06 6.12 19.26
C SER A 228 -0.08 6.40 20.23
N PHE A 229 -1.00 7.33 19.91
CA PHE A 229 -2.16 7.60 20.77
C PHE A 229 -3.02 6.34 20.96
N HIS A 230 -3.31 6.00 22.21
CA HIS A 230 -4.20 4.88 22.57
C HIS A 230 -4.77 5.11 23.97
N ASP A 231 -5.86 4.42 24.30
CA ASP A 231 -6.53 4.50 25.61
C ASP A 231 -6.83 5.95 26.05
N GLY A 232 -7.18 6.80 25.07
CA GLY A 232 -7.57 8.18 25.29
C GLY A 232 -6.43 9.15 25.58
N LYS A 233 -5.15 8.77 25.41
CA LYS A 233 -4.01 9.67 25.62
C LYS A 233 -2.83 9.40 24.68
N GLU A 234 -2.05 10.45 24.46
CA GLU A 234 -0.74 10.36 23.81
C GLU A 234 0.29 9.85 24.84
N PRO A 235 1.07 8.79 24.55
CA PRO A 235 2.09 8.30 25.46
C PRO A 235 3.26 9.30 25.61
N PRO A 236 4.03 9.21 26.72
CA PRO A 236 5.25 9.97 26.89
C PRO A 236 6.28 9.58 25.80
N LEU A 237 7.24 10.48 25.55
CA LEU A 237 8.16 10.40 24.41
C LEU A 237 8.90 9.05 24.27
N ASP A 238 9.33 8.46 25.39
CA ASP A 238 10.06 7.19 25.47
C ASP A 238 9.18 5.95 25.22
N ALA A 239 7.87 6.09 25.41
CA ALA A 239 6.87 5.06 25.15
C ALA A 239 6.20 5.18 23.77
N ARG A 240 6.53 6.21 22.98
CA ARG A 240 6.03 6.34 21.61
C ARG A 240 6.63 5.27 20.71
N ARG A 241 5.78 4.74 19.84
CA ARG A 241 6.05 3.66 18.88
C ARG A 241 5.27 3.99 17.60
N PRO A 242 5.68 5.00 16.82
CA PRO A 242 4.96 5.41 15.61
C PRO A 242 4.83 4.27 14.59
N GLU A 243 5.67 3.25 14.65
CA GLU A 243 5.60 2.03 13.85
C GLU A 243 4.49 1.05 14.25
N ALA A 244 3.97 1.14 15.47
CA ALA A 244 2.94 0.24 15.99
C ALA A 244 1.54 0.60 15.46
N GLY A 245 1.22 1.90 15.33
CA GLY A 245 -0.08 2.32 14.78
C GLY A 245 -1.29 2.03 15.66
N TRP A 246 -1.11 2.10 16.98
CA TRP A 246 -2.18 1.89 17.95
C TRP A 246 -3.40 2.82 17.72
N CYS A 247 -3.16 4.08 17.37
CA CYS A 247 -4.24 5.03 17.05
C CYS A 247 -5.09 4.55 15.86
N PHE A 248 -4.42 4.06 14.82
CA PHE A 248 -5.08 3.51 13.63
C PHE A 248 -5.87 2.24 13.94
N ALA A 249 -5.31 1.35 14.77
CA ALA A 249 -5.96 0.13 15.21
C ALA A 249 -7.23 0.40 16.04
N GLU A 250 -7.20 1.35 16.98
CA GLU A 250 -8.40 1.77 17.71
C GLU A 250 -9.47 2.35 16.78
N GLN A 251 -9.04 3.14 15.79
CA GLN A 251 -9.94 3.74 14.83
C GLN A 251 -10.65 2.68 13.97
N TRP A 252 -9.90 1.69 13.48
CA TRP A 252 -10.46 0.55 12.74
C TRP A 252 -11.34 -0.36 13.61
N ARG A 253 -10.96 -0.63 14.86
CA ARG A 253 -11.79 -1.40 15.78
C ARG A 253 -13.18 -0.78 15.89
N ARG A 254 -13.27 0.54 16.04
CA ARG A 254 -14.55 1.24 16.06
C ARG A 254 -15.30 1.14 14.73
N ALA A 255 -14.59 1.22 13.60
CA ALA A 255 -15.20 1.03 12.28
C ALA A 255 -15.83 -0.37 12.13
N HIS A 256 -15.17 -1.43 12.61
CA HIS A 256 -15.73 -2.79 12.62
C HIS A 256 -16.91 -2.94 13.57
N GLU A 257 -16.89 -2.30 14.74
CA GLU A 257 -18.02 -2.29 15.68
C GLU A 257 -19.26 -1.59 15.09
N VAL A 258 -19.06 -0.51 14.34
CA VAL A 258 -20.14 0.26 13.69
C VAL A 258 -20.65 -0.43 12.43
N ASP A 259 -19.76 -1.13 11.72
CA ASP A 259 -20.03 -1.81 10.44
C ASP A 259 -20.73 -0.92 9.38
N PRO A 260 -20.17 0.25 9.03
CA PRO A 260 -20.79 1.17 8.07
C PRO A 260 -20.73 0.63 6.64
N ALA A 261 -21.49 1.24 5.72
CA ALA A 261 -21.35 0.97 4.30
C ALA A 261 -20.00 1.46 3.73
N VAL A 262 -19.49 2.58 4.26
CA VAL A 262 -18.25 3.24 3.81
C VAL A 262 -17.30 3.48 4.98
N VAL A 263 -16.04 3.10 4.84
CA VAL A 263 -14.94 3.60 5.68
C VAL A 263 -14.15 4.62 4.87
N PHE A 264 -13.92 5.82 5.41
CA PHE A 264 -13.08 6.83 4.78
C PHE A 264 -11.78 7.00 5.57
N VAL A 265 -10.67 6.62 4.95
CA VAL A 265 -9.34 6.62 5.56
C VAL A 265 -8.61 7.92 5.25
N THR A 266 -8.07 8.57 6.29
CA THR A 266 -7.24 9.77 6.19
C THR A 266 -5.82 9.49 6.69
N GLY A 267 -4.79 9.59 5.83
CA GLY A 267 -4.86 9.80 4.36
C GLY A 267 -3.63 9.23 3.65
N TRP A 268 -3.67 9.08 2.32
CA TRP A 268 -2.64 8.33 1.59
C TRP A 268 -1.31 9.06 1.45
N ASN A 269 -1.28 10.28 0.91
CA ASN A 269 -0.03 10.93 0.43
C ASN A 269 0.15 12.41 0.87
N GLU A 270 -0.27 12.77 2.08
CA GLU A 270 -0.06 14.10 2.66
C GLU A 270 1.35 14.26 3.24
N TRP A 271 2.35 14.35 2.38
CA TRP A 271 3.76 14.41 2.82
C TRP A 271 4.23 15.76 3.35
N ILE A 272 3.62 16.85 2.90
CA ILE A 272 4.13 18.19 3.14
C ILE A 272 3.22 19.01 4.04
N ALA A 273 3.80 19.94 4.80
CA ALA A 273 3.07 20.94 5.56
C ALA A 273 3.72 22.32 5.43
N GLN A 274 2.90 23.37 5.50
CA GLN A 274 3.38 24.75 5.45
C GLN A 274 4.02 25.14 6.78
N ARG A 275 5.18 25.79 6.72
CA ARG A 275 5.84 26.38 7.87
C ARG A 275 5.19 27.70 8.29
N PHE A 276 4.81 27.79 9.56
CA PHE A 276 4.34 29.01 10.21
C PHE A 276 5.27 29.45 11.35
N LEU A 277 5.10 30.70 11.80
CA LEU A 277 5.74 31.22 12.99
C LEU A 277 4.68 31.55 14.04
N LYS A 278 4.94 31.15 15.28
CA LYS A 278 4.07 31.44 16.42
C LYS A 278 3.98 32.94 16.63
N GLU A 279 2.77 33.48 16.51
CA GLU A 279 2.49 34.90 16.79
C GLU A 279 1.97 35.07 18.23
N ALA A 280 2.18 36.27 18.79
CA ALA A 280 1.64 36.61 20.11
C ALA A 280 0.11 36.53 20.11
N ASN A 281 -0.48 35.97 21.17
CA ASN A 281 -1.93 35.86 21.38
C ASN A 281 -2.72 35.12 20.28
N LYS A 282 -2.06 34.36 19.39
CA LYS A 282 -2.72 33.50 18.39
C LYS A 282 -2.50 32.03 18.69
N ALA A 283 -3.48 31.18 18.37
CA ALA A 283 -3.27 29.73 18.33
C ALA A 283 -2.22 29.35 17.26
N PRO A 284 -1.61 28.16 17.33
CA PRO A 284 -1.70 27.15 18.40
C PRO A 284 -0.79 27.49 19.59
N SER A 285 -1.03 26.88 20.75
CA SER A 285 -0.19 27.03 21.96
C SER A 285 0.92 25.98 22.07
N GLN A 286 0.87 24.92 21.26
CA GLN A 286 1.80 23.81 21.29
C GLN A 286 2.01 23.19 19.90
N LEU A 287 3.06 22.38 19.80
CA LEU A 287 3.35 21.49 18.68
C LEU A 287 3.86 20.17 19.26
N ALA A 288 3.27 19.04 18.87
CA ALA A 288 3.76 17.70 19.27
C ALA A 288 3.88 17.51 20.80
N GLY A 289 2.97 18.11 21.58
CA GLY A 289 2.99 18.07 23.04
C GLY A 289 3.90 19.11 23.71
N LYS A 290 4.62 19.93 22.94
CA LYS A 290 5.57 20.93 23.45
C LYS A 290 5.00 22.34 23.32
N PRO A 291 5.05 23.18 24.38
CA PRO A 291 4.63 24.58 24.30
C PRO A 291 5.38 25.37 23.22
N LEU A 292 4.69 26.27 22.52
CA LEU A 292 5.27 27.18 21.52
C LEU A 292 5.45 28.59 22.08
N ALA A 293 6.67 29.11 22.00
CA ALA A 293 7.00 30.51 22.27
C ALA A 293 6.83 31.38 21.01
N VAL A 294 6.63 32.69 21.19
CA VAL A 294 6.50 33.63 20.06
C VAL A 294 7.79 33.61 19.24
N GLY A 295 7.64 33.46 17.91
CA GLY A 295 8.75 33.30 16.98
C GLY A 295 9.09 31.85 16.65
N ASP A 296 8.59 30.88 17.41
CA ASP A 296 8.85 29.46 17.15
C ASP A 296 8.23 29.01 15.84
N THR A 297 8.92 28.07 15.18
CA THR A 297 8.40 27.39 14.00
C THR A 297 7.36 26.36 14.40
N TYR A 298 6.25 26.31 13.66
CA TYR A 298 5.27 25.23 13.80
C TYR A 298 4.62 24.86 12.48
N PHE A 299 4.02 23.68 12.47
CA PHE A 299 3.30 23.09 11.35
C PHE A 299 1.92 22.64 11.83
N VAL A 300 0.89 22.91 11.02
CA VAL A 300 -0.50 22.59 11.39
C VAL A 300 -0.83 21.15 11.02
N ASP A 301 -0.45 20.72 9.82
CA ASP A 301 -0.99 19.52 9.20
C ASP A 301 -0.14 18.28 9.48
N GLN A 302 1.18 18.36 9.30
CA GLN A 302 2.13 17.24 9.38
C GLN A 302 3.43 17.74 10.03
N TYR A 303 4.14 16.89 10.79
CA TYR A 303 5.37 17.30 11.48
C TYR A 303 6.49 16.26 11.43
N ASP A 304 6.26 15.06 11.97
CA ASP A 304 7.27 13.99 12.02
C ASP A 304 6.61 12.61 11.90
N ALA A 305 7.40 11.55 12.08
CA ALA A 305 6.89 10.18 12.03
C ALA A 305 5.77 9.90 13.04
N GLU A 306 5.73 10.57 14.19
CA GLU A 306 4.70 10.40 15.21
C GLU A 306 3.45 11.23 14.90
N PHE A 307 3.65 12.50 14.57
CA PHE A 307 2.61 13.47 14.33
C PHE A 307 2.42 13.69 12.83
N SER A 308 2.03 12.62 12.14
CA SER A 308 1.62 12.64 10.74
C SER A 308 0.44 11.70 10.48
N ARG A 309 -0.49 12.12 9.62
CA ARG A 309 -1.69 11.33 9.25
C ARG A 309 -1.50 10.46 8.02
N ASP A 310 -0.37 10.65 7.35
CA ASP A 310 -0.02 10.00 6.11
C ASP A 310 0.18 8.48 6.28
N ILE A 311 -0.28 7.65 5.35
CA ILE A 311 -0.10 6.20 5.42
C ILE A 311 0.58 5.60 4.18
N GLU A 312 1.04 6.44 3.26
CA GLU A 312 1.92 6.01 2.18
C GLU A 312 3.24 5.50 2.80
N PRO A 313 3.82 4.45 2.22
CA PRO A 313 5.10 3.97 2.70
C PRO A 313 6.21 5.04 2.74
N ALA A 314 6.92 5.09 3.85
CA ALA A 314 8.05 5.99 4.08
C ALA A 314 9.40 5.31 3.82
N ARG A 315 10.41 6.11 3.45
CA ARG A 315 11.81 5.63 3.37
C ARG A 315 12.32 5.24 4.76
N ASN A 316 11.93 5.96 5.80
CA ASN A 316 12.30 5.69 7.19
C ASN A 316 11.04 5.36 8.01
N LEU A 317 11.15 5.30 9.33
CA LEU A 317 10.02 5.02 10.24
C LEU A 317 8.80 5.89 9.86
N PRO A 318 7.59 5.32 9.70
CA PRO A 318 7.17 3.95 10.03
C PRO A 318 7.23 2.93 8.88
N TRP A 319 8.00 3.21 7.82
CA TRP A 319 8.15 2.35 6.63
C TRP A 319 6.81 2.02 5.96
N ASP A 320 6.50 0.75 5.72
CA ASP A 320 5.24 0.30 5.08
C ASP A 320 4.22 -0.27 6.07
N ASN A 321 4.43 -0.10 7.38
CA ASN A 321 3.60 -0.73 8.41
C ASN A 321 2.11 -0.35 8.26
N TYR A 322 1.83 0.92 8.00
CA TYR A 322 0.45 1.40 7.84
C TYR A 322 -0.22 0.90 6.56
N TYR A 323 0.54 0.64 5.51
CA TYR A 323 0.02 -0.02 4.32
C TYR A 323 -0.43 -1.44 4.63
N TRP A 324 0.36 -2.21 5.40
CA TRP A 324 -0.04 -3.58 5.78
C TRP A 324 -1.15 -3.62 6.81
N GLN A 325 -1.21 -2.67 7.75
CA GLN A 325 -2.37 -2.49 8.61
C GLN A 325 -3.62 -2.19 7.79
N LEU A 326 -3.54 -1.26 6.81
CA LEU A 326 -4.64 -0.97 5.89
C LEU A 326 -5.12 -2.23 5.16
N VAL A 327 -4.19 -3.00 4.56
CA VAL A 327 -4.51 -4.26 3.86
C VAL A 327 -5.24 -5.25 4.79
N ALA A 328 -4.74 -5.44 6.01
CA ALA A 328 -5.32 -6.35 6.98
C ALA A 328 -6.74 -5.91 7.38
N GLU A 329 -6.93 -4.62 7.68
CA GLU A 329 -8.21 -4.09 8.13
C GLU A 329 -9.25 -4.05 7.01
N ILE A 330 -8.87 -3.71 5.78
CA ILE A 330 -9.76 -3.79 4.63
C ILE A 330 -10.21 -5.24 4.39
N ARG A 331 -9.33 -6.23 4.54
CA ARG A 331 -9.70 -7.65 4.41
C ARG A 331 -10.65 -8.09 5.52
N ARG A 332 -10.52 -7.58 6.75
CA ARG A 332 -11.49 -7.82 7.84
C ARG A 332 -12.83 -7.15 7.55
N PHE A 333 -12.82 -5.94 7.02
CA PHE A 333 -14.02 -5.15 6.75
C PHE A 333 -14.81 -5.66 5.53
N LYS A 334 -14.12 -5.96 4.42
CA LYS A 334 -14.72 -6.38 3.14
C LYS A 334 -14.75 -7.90 2.94
N GLY A 335 -14.07 -8.66 3.80
CA GLY A 335 -13.87 -10.09 3.59
C GLY A 335 -12.85 -10.41 2.49
N ALA A 336 -12.56 -11.69 2.29
CA ALA A 336 -11.62 -12.17 1.28
C ALA A 336 -12.14 -13.42 0.57
N ARG A 337 -11.71 -13.64 -0.68
CA ARG A 337 -12.04 -14.85 -1.44
C ARG A 337 -11.39 -16.09 -0.80
N SER A 338 -12.06 -17.23 -0.90
CA SER A 338 -11.48 -18.51 -0.51
C SER A 338 -10.31 -18.89 -1.42
N LEU A 339 -9.30 -19.54 -0.84
CA LEU A 339 -8.14 -20.03 -1.59
C LEU A 339 -8.46 -21.39 -2.23
N GLU A 340 -8.09 -21.57 -3.50
CA GLU A 340 -8.25 -22.84 -4.21
C GLU A 340 -7.00 -23.72 -4.02
N PRO A 341 -7.15 -25.00 -3.64
CA PRO A 341 -6.01 -25.92 -3.56
C PRO A 341 -5.37 -26.18 -4.92
N ILE A 342 -4.04 -26.32 -4.93
CA ILE A 342 -3.31 -26.77 -6.12
C ILE A 342 -3.62 -28.25 -6.42
N ARG A 343 -3.58 -28.62 -7.70
CA ARG A 343 -3.84 -30.00 -8.17
C ARG A 343 -2.54 -30.73 -8.49
N GLN A 344 -2.64 -32.06 -8.57
CA GLN A 344 -1.55 -32.88 -9.11
C GLN A 344 -1.48 -32.72 -10.63
N ALA A 345 -0.28 -32.58 -11.16
CA ALA A 345 -0.01 -32.58 -12.60
C ALA A 345 1.32 -33.28 -12.89
N ALA A 346 1.41 -33.92 -14.06
CA ALA A 346 2.65 -34.51 -14.56
C ALA A 346 3.43 -33.44 -15.32
N ILE A 347 4.31 -32.73 -14.61
CA ILE A 347 5.13 -31.66 -15.18
C ILE A 347 6.51 -32.20 -15.57
N THR A 348 6.93 -31.92 -16.79
CA THR A 348 8.29 -32.23 -17.28
C THR A 348 9.05 -30.92 -17.48
N VAL A 349 10.15 -30.73 -16.75
CA VAL A 349 10.97 -29.51 -16.87
C VAL A 349 11.86 -29.61 -18.12
N ASP A 350 11.33 -29.23 -19.27
CA ASP A 350 12.01 -29.27 -20.57
C ASP A 350 11.91 -27.96 -21.38
N GLY A 351 11.26 -26.93 -20.83
CA GLY A 351 11.04 -25.65 -21.49
C GLY A 351 9.89 -25.67 -22.51
N ARG A 352 9.08 -26.74 -22.53
CA ARG A 352 7.80 -26.81 -23.24
C ARG A 352 6.67 -26.79 -22.21
N PHE A 353 5.66 -25.98 -22.45
CA PHE A 353 4.67 -25.65 -21.42
C PHE A 353 3.26 -26.20 -21.69
N ASP A 354 3.15 -27.22 -22.54
CA ASP A 354 1.85 -27.82 -22.89
C ASP A 354 1.18 -28.50 -21.69
N ASP A 355 1.96 -29.06 -20.78
CA ASP A 355 1.54 -29.67 -19.52
C ASP A 355 0.97 -28.65 -18.50
N TRP A 356 1.30 -27.36 -18.64
CA TRP A 356 0.78 -26.27 -17.79
C TRP A 356 -0.59 -25.73 -18.22
N GLN A 357 -1.09 -26.09 -19.40
CA GLN A 357 -2.35 -25.53 -19.93
C GLN A 357 -3.55 -25.80 -19.01
N ALA A 358 -3.63 -27.01 -18.44
CA ALA A 358 -4.72 -27.43 -17.55
C ALA A 358 -4.46 -27.16 -16.06
N VAL A 359 -3.29 -26.63 -15.69
CA VAL A 359 -2.92 -26.39 -14.29
C VAL A 359 -3.71 -25.21 -13.73
N ALA A 360 -4.30 -25.44 -12.56
CA ALA A 360 -5.07 -24.47 -11.78
C ALA A 360 -4.73 -24.62 -10.28
N PRO A 361 -4.88 -23.55 -9.48
CA PRO A 361 -5.29 -22.20 -9.89
C PRO A 361 -4.22 -21.44 -10.69
N GLU A 362 -4.69 -20.50 -11.51
CA GLU A 362 -3.84 -19.51 -12.17
C GLU A 362 -3.82 -18.23 -11.33
N TYR A 363 -2.62 -17.81 -10.93
CA TYR A 363 -2.41 -16.56 -10.25
C TYR A 363 -2.03 -15.49 -11.27
N ARG A 364 -2.65 -14.31 -11.17
CA ARG A 364 -2.43 -13.20 -12.10
C ARG A 364 -1.82 -12.03 -11.36
N ASP A 365 -0.87 -11.39 -12.03
CA ASP A 365 -0.29 -10.12 -11.61
C ASP A 365 -0.63 -9.00 -12.60
N TRP A 366 -0.18 -7.78 -12.31
CA TRP A 366 -0.59 -6.60 -13.04
C TRP A 366 0.28 -6.32 -14.27
N ARG A 367 -0.20 -6.66 -15.47
CA ARG A 367 0.48 -6.25 -16.71
C ARG A 367 0.87 -4.76 -16.72
N GLY A 368 2.14 -4.47 -17.00
CA GLY A 368 2.71 -3.13 -17.15
C GLY A 368 3.10 -2.44 -15.86
N ASP A 369 3.32 -3.18 -14.77
CA ASP A 369 3.85 -2.74 -13.49
C ASP A 369 5.39 -2.77 -13.30
N PRO A 370 6.25 -3.29 -14.21
CA PRO A 370 7.68 -3.24 -13.97
C PRO A 370 8.20 -1.81 -13.75
N ALA A 371 9.22 -1.70 -12.90
CA ALA A 371 9.81 -0.43 -12.51
C ALA A 371 10.52 0.24 -13.69
N ARG A 372 9.89 1.33 -14.16
CA ARG A 372 10.38 2.20 -15.22
C ARG A 372 10.02 3.64 -14.86
N ARG A 373 11.04 4.45 -14.57
CA ARG A 373 10.89 5.84 -14.14
C ARG A 373 11.98 6.70 -14.77
N ASP A 374 11.59 7.86 -15.26
CA ASP A 374 12.48 8.93 -15.68
C ASP A 374 11.73 10.25 -15.51
N PHE A 375 11.80 10.83 -14.31
CA PHE A 375 10.97 11.99 -13.97
C PHE A 375 11.63 12.88 -12.93
N SER A 376 11.41 14.19 -13.04
CA SER A 376 11.94 15.16 -12.09
C SER A 376 11.12 15.16 -10.79
N GLY A 377 11.81 15.13 -9.66
CA GLY A 377 11.23 15.29 -8.34
C GLY A 377 11.21 16.74 -7.87
N TRP A 378 11.07 16.91 -6.56
CA TRP A 378 11.15 18.19 -5.87
C TRP A 378 12.59 18.74 -5.85
N GLY A 379 12.75 20.06 -5.92
CA GLY A 379 14.08 20.68 -5.95
C GLY A 379 14.89 20.26 -7.19
N ASN A 380 16.12 19.80 -6.97
CA ASN A 380 17.01 19.31 -8.03
C ASN A 380 16.98 17.78 -8.20
N ASN A 381 16.04 17.09 -7.57
CA ASN A 381 15.94 15.63 -7.67
C ASN A 381 15.49 15.22 -9.08
N HIS A 382 16.08 14.15 -9.60
CA HIS A 382 15.66 13.50 -10.83
C HIS A 382 15.78 11.99 -10.65
N TYR A 383 14.66 11.28 -10.79
CA TYR A 383 14.59 9.85 -10.55
C TYR A 383 14.68 9.08 -11.85
N ARG A 384 15.60 8.11 -11.90
CA ARG A 384 15.75 7.17 -13.01
C ARG A 384 15.77 5.74 -12.49
N ASP A 385 14.87 4.91 -12.99
CA ASP A 385 14.80 3.48 -12.72
C ASP A 385 14.54 2.72 -14.02
N THR A 386 15.38 1.74 -14.31
CA THR A 386 15.29 0.85 -15.47
C THR A 386 15.41 -0.62 -15.07
N SER A 387 15.15 -0.94 -13.79
CA SER A 387 15.30 -2.27 -13.23
C SER A 387 14.21 -3.25 -13.69
N GLY A 388 13.01 -2.78 -14.06
CA GLY A 388 11.93 -3.62 -14.56
C GLY A 388 12.17 -4.16 -15.97
N ARG A 389 12.77 -5.36 -16.08
CA ARG A 389 13.09 -6.00 -17.38
C ARG A 389 11.93 -6.88 -17.88
N ASN A 390 11.46 -7.78 -17.04
CA ASN A 390 10.40 -8.74 -17.34
C ASN A 390 9.12 -8.38 -16.60
N ASP A 391 7.98 -8.41 -17.31
CA ASP A 391 6.62 -8.15 -16.79
C ASP A 391 5.95 -9.51 -16.54
N ILE A 392 5.99 -10.00 -15.31
CA ILE A 392 5.49 -11.30 -14.87
C ILE A 392 3.99 -11.20 -14.71
N VAL A 393 3.20 -11.84 -15.58
CA VAL A 393 1.73 -11.68 -15.59
C VAL A 393 0.98 -12.88 -15.06
N ILE A 394 1.61 -14.06 -15.05
CA ILE A 394 0.98 -15.32 -14.64
C ILE A 394 1.96 -16.12 -13.80
N ALA A 395 1.47 -16.67 -12.69
CA ALA A 395 2.16 -17.73 -11.96
C ALA A 395 1.23 -18.93 -11.74
N LYS A 396 1.81 -20.13 -11.68
CA LYS A 396 1.09 -21.38 -11.38
C LYS A 396 1.94 -22.27 -10.47
N ALA A 397 1.27 -23.16 -9.75
CA ALA A 397 1.91 -24.21 -8.97
C ALA A 397 1.12 -25.53 -9.10
N ALA A 398 1.84 -26.65 -9.17
CA ALA A 398 1.24 -27.98 -9.25
C ALA A 398 2.00 -28.97 -8.39
N ARG A 399 1.28 -29.92 -7.78
CA ARG A 399 1.91 -31.02 -7.06
C ARG A 399 2.44 -32.04 -8.07
N CYS A 400 3.69 -32.46 -7.92
CA CYS A 400 4.23 -33.62 -8.62
C CYS A 400 4.71 -34.68 -7.61
N ASP A 401 5.19 -35.83 -8.10
CA ASP A 401 5.64 -36.91 -7.21
C ASP A 401 6.92 -36.53 -6.44
N GLN A 402 7.80 -35.75 -7.08
CA GLN A 402 9.10 -35.36 -6.55
C GLN A 402 9.06 -34.10 -5.67
N GLY A 403 8.02 -33.27 -5.78
CA GLY A 403 7.95 -31.97 -5.11
C GLY A 403 6.75 -31.12 -5.52
N ILE A 404 6.98 -29.81 -5.59
CA ILE A 404 6.03 -28.85 -6.17
C ILE A 404 6.69 -28.23 -7.42
N ALA A 405 5.97 -28.25 -8.53
CA ALA A 405 6.31 -27.53 -9.74
C ALA A 405 5.81 -26.10 -9.65
N PHE A 406 6.63 -25.15 -10.11
CA PHE A 406 6.30 -23.73 -10.21
C PHE A 406 6.52 -23.23 -11.62
N PHE A 407 5.66 -22.31 -12.04
CA PHE A 407 5.67 -21.69 -13.36
C PHE A 407 5.48 -20.18 -13.23
N ALA A 408 6.18 -19.43 -14.08
CA ALA A 408 5.92 -18.02 -14.30
C ALA A 408 5.92 -17.73 -15.81
N ALA A 409 5.03 -16.84 -16.25
CA ALA A 409 5.01 -16.32 -17.61
C ALA A 409 4.97 -14.80 -17.62
N THR A 410 5.60 -14.24 -18.65
CA THR A 410 5.76 -12.80 -18.85
C THR A 410 4.87 -12.27 -19.98
N ALA A 411 4.55 -10.99 -19.94
CA ALA A 411 3.73 -10.32 -20.96
C ALA A 411 4.38 -10.38 -22.35
N ASP A 412 5.69 -10.19 -22.38
CA ASP A 412 6.57 -10.19 -23.56
C ASP A 412 7.63 -11.29 -23.45
N ALA A 413 8.47 -11.43 -24.48
CA ALA A 413 9.59 -12.37 -24.48
C ALA A 413 10.56 -12.08 -23.32
N LEU A 414 11.04 -13.15 -22.68
CA LEU A 414 11.97 -13.08 -21.56
C LEU A 414 13.25 -12.36 -21.99
N GLN A 415 13.55 -11.27 -21.28
CA GLN A 415 14.78 -10.50 -21.42
C GLN A 415 15.82 -11.07 -20.48
N LEU A 416 16.96 -11.48 -21.04
CA LEU A 416 18.12 -11.92 -20.28
C LEU A 416 18.92 -10.71 -19.78
N PRO A 417 19.60 -10.80 -18.61
CA PRO A 417 20.47 -9.74 -18.12
C PRO A 417 21.62 -9.47 -19.09
N ALA A 418 21.81 -8.21 -19.48
CA ALA A 418 22.82 -7.83 -20.48
C ALA A 418 24.28 -8.00 -20.00
N ASP A 419 24.49 -7.99 -18.68
CA ASP A 419 25.79 -8.19 -18.04
C ASP A 419 26.10 -9.69 -17.76
N GLY A 420 25.18 -10.58 -18.11
CA GLY A 420 25.29 -12.02 -17.89
C GLY A 420 25.14 -12.45 -16.43
N ARG A 421 24.74 -11.55 -15.51
CA ARG A 421 24.52 -11.86 -14.09
C ARG A 421 23.04 -12.12 -13.83
N PHE A 422 22.72 -13.32 -13.35
CA PHE A 422 21.34 -13.78 -13.19
C PHE A 422 20.81 -13.68 -11.75
N ASP A 423 21.56 -13.04 -10.84
CA ASP A 423 21.28 -13.10 -9.40
C ASP A 423 19.91 -12.51 -8.99
N ASP A 424 19.38 -11.60 -9.81
CA ASP A 424 18.08 -10.95 -9.70
C ASP A 424 17.12 -11.32 -10.86
N TRP A 425 17.47 -12.31 -11.68
CA TRP A 425 16.69 -12.68 -12.86
C TRP A 425 15.70 -13.81 -12.55
N MET A 426 14.40 -13.53 -12.71
CA MET A 426 13.29 -14.48 -12.53
C MET A 426 13.47 -15.38 -11.30
N VAL A 427 13.62 -14.76 -10.13
CA VAL A 427 13.87 -15.41 -8.84
C VAL A 427 12.56 -15.88 -8.24
N LEU A 428 12.50 -17.15 -7.81
CA LEU A 428 11.39 -17.71 -7.04
C LEU A 428 11.74 -17.75 -5.55
N ARG A 429 10.82 -17.28 -4.71
CA ARG A 429 10.90 -17.34 -3.25
C ARG A 429 9.76 -18.15 -2.68
N LEU A 430 10.08 -19.01 -1.72
CA LEU A 430 9.11 -19.87 -1.06
C LEU A 430 9.21 -19.71 0.46
N ASP A 431 8.05 -19.54 1.07
CA ASP A 431 7.78 -19.80 2.49
C ASP A 431 7.31 -21.24 2.59
N ALA A 432 8.07 -22.09 3.28
CA ALA A 432 7.76 -23.51 3.39
C ALA A 432 7.43 -23.97 4.82
N ASP A 433 7.61 -23.13 5.84
CA ASP A 433 7.31 -23.43 7.24
C ASP A 433 6.11 -22.66 7.80
N ASP A 434 5.58 -21.71 7.02
CA ASP A 434 4.50 -20.81 7.40
C ASP A 434 4.86 -19.88 8.58
N ASP A 435 6.17 -19.67 8.80
CA ASP A 435 6.72 -18.82 9.84
C ASP A 435 7.33 -17.55 9.21
N PRO A 436 6.65 -16.39 9.31
CA PRO A 436 7.16 -15.15 8.75
C PRO A 436 8.47 -14.63 9.39
N THR A 437 9.02 -15.29 10.41
CA THR A 437 10.26 -14.90 11.11
C THR A 437 11.52 -15.63 10.64
N THR A 438 11.40 -16.74 9.91
CA THR A 438 12.53 -17.66 9.66
C THR A 438 13.35 -17.25 8.43
N GLY A 439 12.69 -16.92 7.32
CA GLY A 439 13.31 -16.48 6.08
C GLY A 439 13.21 -14.96 5.80
N PRO A 440 14.02 -14.42 4.87
CA PRO A 440 13.84 -13.06 4.36
C PRO A 440 12.45 -12.91 3.72
N LEU A 441 11.66 -11.93 4.17
CA LEU A 441 10.23 -11.79 3.82
C LEU A 441 9.38 -13.03 4.18
N GLY A 442 9.80 -13.82 5.18
CA GLY A 442 9.21 -15.11 5.52
C GLY A 442 9.44 -16.17 4.45
N CYS A 443 10.49 -16.05 3.63
CA CYS A 443 10.80 -17.03 2.60
C CYS A 443 12.18 -17.66 2.80
N GLU A 444 12.22 -18.91 3.23
CA GLU A 444 13.43 -19.63 3.61
C GLU A 444 14.10 -20.25 2.38
N ILE A 445 13.37 -20.39 1.27
CA ILE A 445 13.89 -21.01 0.06
C ILE A 445 13.92 -19.99 -1.06
N CYS A 446 15.09 -19.86 -1.67
CA CYS A 446 15.30 -19.09 -2.88
C CYS A 446 15.74 -20.02 -4.02
N VAL A 447 15.08 -19.91 -5.17
CA VAL A 447 15.46 -20.61 -6.39
C VAL A 447 15.83 -19.56 -7.43
N ARG A 448 17.09 -19.58 -7.88
CA ARG A 448 17.61 -18.60 -8.84
C ARG A 448 18.60 -19.20 -9.81
N ARG A 449 18.66 -18.64 -11.01
CA ARG A 449 19.70 -18.94 -11.99
C ARG A 449 20.97 -18.16 -11.61
N ARG A 450 22.16 -18.77 -11.72
CA ARG A 450 23.44 -18.09 -11.43
C ARG A 450 24.23 -17.71 -12.68
N ASN A 451 24.11 -18.52 -13.73
CA ASN A 451 24.77 -18.35 -15.02
C ASN A 451 23.81 -18.81 -16.11
N ASP A 452 24.18 -18.62 -17.38
CA ASP A 452 23.40 -19.09 -18.52
C ASP A 452 23.45 -20.62 -18.70
N THR A 453 22.93 -21.36 -17.72
CA THR A 453 22.81 -22.83 -17.72
C THR A 453 21.33 -23.26 -17.55
N PRO A 454 20.93 -24.47 -17.98
CA PRO A 454 19.57 -24.98 -17.79
C PRO A 454 19.33 -25.49 -16.36
N GLN A 455 19.96 -24.85 -15.36
CA GLN A 455 19.86 -25.22 -13.96
C GLN A 455 19.63 -23.97 -13.10
N ALA A 456 18.81 -24.13 -12.06
CA ALA A 456 18.68 -23.17 -10.99
C ALA A 456 19.36 -23.71 -9.72
N VAL A 457 19.95 -22.81 -8.95
CA VAL A 457 20.48 -23.07 -7.60
C VAL A 457 19.33 -22.89 -6.61
N VAL A 458 19.18 -23.86 -5.72
CA VAL A 458 18.25 -23.80 -4.59
C VAL A 458 19.04 -23.47 -3.33
N GLU A 459 18.67 -22.39 -2.67
CA GLU A 459 19.32 -21.88 -1.48
C GLU A 459 18.33 -21.87 -0.33
N TYR A 460 18.79 -22.32 0.84
CA TYR A 460 18.15 -22.05 2.10
C TYR A 460 18.68 -20.71 2.62
N CYS A 461 17.78 -19.83 3.06
CA CYS A 461 18.03 -18.47 3.51
C CYS A 461 17.41 -18.32 4.90
N ARG A 462 18.22 -17.99 5.90
CA ARG A 462 17.77 -17.81 7.27
C ARG A 462 18.13 -16.43 7.78
N VAL A 463 17.19 -15.79 8.44
CA VAL A 463 17.43 -14.54 9.16
C VAL A 463 18.25 -14.84 10.42
N LEU A 464 19.40 -14.20 10.56
CA LEU A 464 20.22 -14.25 11.77
C LEU A 464 19.65 -13.23 12.76
N THR A 465 18.87 -13.70 13.73
CA THR A 465 18.03 -12.87 14.60
C THR A 465 18.77 -11.75 15.33
N ASP A 466 18.20 -10.54 15.20
CA ASP A 466 18.08 -9.51 16.26
C ASP A 466 16.93 -8.49 15.97
N GLY A 467 15.90 -8.81 15.16
CA GLY A 467 15.05 -7.70 14.68
C GLY A 467 13.69 -7.92 14.03
N ILE A 468 12.96 -9.02 14.23
CA ILE A 468 11.55 -9.05 13.81
C ILE A 468 10.65 -9.36 15.00
N ASP A 469 10.26 -8.31 15.74
CA ASP A 469 9.15 -8.40 16.70
C ASP A 469 7.83 -8.38 15.91
N LEU A 470 7.38 -9.53 15.41
CA LEU A 470 6.11 -9.64 14.67
C LEU A 470 4.88 -9.47 15.55
N GLU A 471 5.03 -9.51 16.87
CA GLU A 471 3.95 -9.37 17.82
C GLU A 471 4.23 -8.22 18.77
N THR A 472 3.60 -7.06 18.52
CA THR A 472 3.33 -6.15 19.63
C THR A 472 2.10 -6.68 20.37
N PRO A 473 2.05 -6.55 21.72
CA PRO A 473 0.79 -6.65 22.43
C PRO A 473 -0.22 -5.72 21.75
N GLU A 474 -1.50 -6.12 21.70
CA GLU A 474 -2.60 -5.36 21.08
C GLU A 474 -2.82 -5.48 19.55
N GLY A 475 -2.12 -6.37 18.84
CA GLY A 475 -2.52 -6.78 17.48
C GLY A 475 -2.02 -5.87 16.35
N ALA A 476 -1.01 -5.05 16.61
CA ALA A 476 -0.30 -4.27 15.60
C ALA A 476 0.87 -5.07 15.00
N PHE A 477 0.90 -5.17 13.67
CA PHE A 477 2.02 -5.73 12.91
C PHE A 477 3.10 -4.65 12.77
N ALA A 478 4.24 -4.82 13.45
CA ALA A 478 5.42 -4.01 13.22
C ALA A 478 6.53 -4.91 12.64
N VAL A 479 6.82 -4.78 11.35
CA VAL A 479 8.02 -5.41 10.78
C VAL A 479 9.11 -4.36 10.82
N ARG A 480 10.24 -4.61 11.51
CA ARG A 480 11.38 -3.69 11.38
C ARG A 480 11.85 -3.71 9.93
N SER A 481 11.79 -2.56 9.28
CA SER A 481 12.44 -2.37 7.98
C SER A 481 13.91 -2.07 8.20
N GLY A 482 14.76 -3.08 8.07
CA GLY A 482 16.20 -2.88 8.11
C GLY A 482 16.92 -4.02 7.42
N MET A 483 18.14 -3.75 6.99
CA MET A 483 19.03 -4.78 6.49
C MET A 483 19.19 -5.84 7.58
N THR A 484 18.60 -7.00 7.36
CA THR A 484 18.66 -8.11 8.29
C THR A 484 19.67 -9.12 7.75
N PRO A 485 20.77 -9.41 8.46
CA PRO A 485 21.76 -10.35 7.98
C PRO A 485 21.13 -11.71 7.67
N VAL A 486 21.37 -12.21 6.46
CA VAL A 486 20.84 -13.49 5.98
C VAL A 486 21.96 -14.50 5.85
N GLU A 487 21.86 -15.62 6.56
CA GLU A 487 22.68 -16.80 6.28
C GLU A 487 22.13 -17.53 5.07
N ARG A 488 23.00 -17.90 4.13
CA ARG A 488 22.63 -18.60 2.89
C ARG A 488 23.41 -19.90 2.78
N ARG A 489 22.71 -21.01 2.54
CA ARG A 489 23.30 -22.33 2.27
C ARG A 489 22.71 -22.92 1.00
N VAL A 490 23.58 -23.34 0.08
CA VAL A 490 23.13 -24.06 -1.13
C VAL A 490 22.64 -25.46 -0.75
N LEU A 491 21.39 -25.77 -1.10
CA LEU A 491 20.80 -27.10 -0.94
C LEU A 491 21.11 -28.02 -2.13
N GLY A 492 21.29 -27.43 -3.32
CA GLY A 492 21.67 -28.14 -4.54
C GLY A 492 21.24 -27.39 -5.81
N THR A 493 21.17 -28.11 -6.91
CA THR A 493 20.66 -27.60 -8.19
C THR A 493 19.47 -28.40 -8.69
N VAL A 494 18.59 -27.73 -9.42
CA VAL A 494 17.42 -28.33 -10.06
C VAL A 494 17.36 -27.92 -11.54
N PRO A 495 16.80 -28.74 -12.43
CA PRO A 495 16.55 -28.34 -13.81
C PRO A 495 15.69 -27.07 -13.87
N LEU A 496 15.99 -26.21 -14.84
CA LEU A 496 15.24 -25.00 -15.12
C LEU A 496 14.82 -25.01 -16.60
N GLY A 497 13.53 -25.09 -16.85
CA GLY A 497 12.96 -24.97 -18.20
C GLY A 497 12.73 -23.50 -18.51
N VAL A 498 13.26 -23.01 -19.63
CA VAL A 498 13.09 -21.62 -20.08
C VAL A 498 12.65 -21.65 -21.54
N GLY A 499 11.50 -21.06 -21.84
CA GLY A 499 11.07 -20.82 -23.22
C GLY A 499 11.05 -19.34 -23.55
N GLU A 500 10.27 -18.98 -24.57
CA GLU A 500 10.23 -17.59 -25.05
C GLU A 500 9.65 -16.62 -24.02
N ARG A 501 8.60 -17.02 -23.31
CA ARG A 501 7.81 -16.13 -22.41
C ARG A 501 7.51 -16.74 -21.05
N ALA A 502 8.15 -17.87 -20.73
CA ALA A 502 7.84 -18.60 -19.51
C ALA A 502 9.05 -19.38 -19.02
N LEU A 503 9.04 -19.67 -17.73
CA LEU A 503 9.96 -20.59 -17.10
C LEU A 503 9.23 -21.51 -16.12
N GLU A 504 9.86 -22.64 -15.86
CA GLU A 504 9.36 -23.67 -14.95
C GLU A 504 10.49 -24.30 -14.15
N VAL A 505 10.15 -24.72 -12.94
CA VAL A 505 11.07 -25.42 -12.04
C VAL A 505 10.30 -26.36 -11.13
N VAL A 506 10.91 -27.50 -10.77
CA VAL A 506 10.40 -28.37 -9.72
C VAL A 506 11.30 -28.24 -8.51
N VAL A 507 10.73 -27.89 -7.36
CA VAL A 507 11.44 -27.86 -6.07
C VAL A 507 11.14 -29.16 -5.31
N PRO A 508 12.13 -30.03 -5.10
CA PRO A 508 11.94 -31.32 -4.44
C PRO A 508 11.43 -31.21 -3.01
N TRP A 509 10.68 -32.23 -2.57
CA TRP A 509 10.22 -32.34 -1.17
C TRP A 509 11.37 -32.25 -0.16
N SER A 510 12.54 -32.78 -0.48
CA SER A 510 13.73 -32.72 0.39
C SER A 510 14.24 -31.29 0.61
N TYR A 511 14.02 -30.38 -0.34
CA TYR A 511 14.39 -28.98 -0.19
C TYR A 511 13.28 -28.20 0.49
N LEU A 512 12.02 -28.49 0.18
CA LEU A 512 10.86 -27.90 0.86
C LEU A 512 10.79 -28.25 2.36
N ALA A 513 11.33 -29.39 2.77
CA ALA A 513 11.41 -29.79 4.18
C ALA A 513 12.67 -29.30 4.91
N ALA A 514 13.56 -28.56 4.23
CA ALA A 514 14.81 -28.08 4.84
C ALA A 514 14.60 -27.19 6.09
N PRO A 515 13.58 -26.31 6.17
CA PRO A 515 13.32 -25.55 7.39
C PRO A 515 13.07 -26.43 8.63
N ALA A 516 12.31 -27.52 8.47
CA ALA A 516 12.02 -28.47 9.54
C ALA A 516 13.24 -29.31 9.97
N ALA A 517 14.22 -29.54 9.08
CA ALA A 517 15.41 -30.32 9.41
C ALA A 517 16.36 -29.57 10.38
N GLU A 518 16.27 -28.24 10.47
CA GLU A 518 17.06 -27.44 11.43
C GLU A 518 16.51 -27.50 12.86
N SER A 519 15.24 -27.87 13.06
CA SER A 519 14.67 -28.06 14.41
C SER A 519 15.07 -29.39 15.06
N GLY A 520 15.85 -30.24 14.36
CA GLY A 520 16.39 -31.49 14.88
C GLY A 520 15.63 -32.76 14.49
N ASP A 521 14.57 -32.64 13.67
CA ASP A 521 13.77 -33.78 13.22
C ASP A 521 14.21 -34.29 11.83
N VAL A 522 14.18 -35.61 11.62
CA VAL A 522 14.50 -36.24 10.32
C VAL A 522 13.27 -36.17 9.40
N PRO A 523 13.36 -35.59 8.18
CA PRO A 523 12.20 -35.39 7.31
C PRO A 523 11.52 -36.73 6.92
N ASN A 524 10.35 -36.99 7.47
CA ASN A 524 9.41 -38.02 7.09
C ASN A 524 8.40 -37.48 6.05
N VAL A 525 7.62 -38.37 5.42
CA VAL A 525 6.55 -37.96 4.48
C VAL A 525 5.49 -37.08 5.16
N ALA A 526 5.37 -37.17 6.49
CA ALA A 526 4.55 -36.30 7.33
C ALA A 526 5.03 -34.83 7.37
N ASP A 527 6.29 -34.57 7.05
CA ASP A 527 6.94 -33.25 7.15
C ASP A 527 6.87 -32.46 5.83
N ARG A 528 6.11 -32.96 4.85
CA ARG A 528 5.82 -32.20 3.63
C ARG A 528 4.89 -31.03 3.98
N PRO A 529 5.23 -29.79 3.59
CA PRO A 529 4.40 -28.63 3.92
C PRO A 529 3.00 -28.79 3.35
N LYS A 530 2.00 -28.42 4.17
CA LYS A 530 0.57 -28.39 3.77
C LYS A 530 0.24 -27.15 2.94
N ARG A 531 1.02 -26.09 3.13
CA ARG A 531 0.92 -24.80 2.47
C ARG A 531 2.34 -24.34 2.14
N VAL A 532 2.53 -23.82 0.94
CA VAL A 532 3.76 -23.11 0.55
C VAL A 532 3.34 -21.76 0.00
N LEU A 533 3.83 -20.67 0.58
CA LEU A 533 3.64 -19.34 -0.01
C LEU A 533 4.74 -19.10 -1.03
N PHE A 534 4.43 -18.43 -2.13
CA PHE A 534 5.43 -18.16 -3.16
C PHE A 534 5.27 -16.81 -3.82
N GLN A 535 6.40 -16.30 -4.31
CA GLN A 535 6.52 -15.06 -5.07
C GLN A 535 7.60 -15.21 -6.14
N TRP A 536 7.35 -14.65 -7.31
CA TRP A 536 8.36 -14.46 -8.34
C TRP A 536 8.82 -13.00 -8.37
N SER A 537 10.06 -12.76 -8.78
CA SER A 537 10.60 -11.41 -8.95
C SER A 537 11.65 -11.34 -10.05
N ASP A 538 11.77 -10.20 -10.72
CA ASP A 538 12.84 -9.91 -11.68
C ASP A 538 13.37 -8.49 -11.51
N GLY A 539 14.69 -8.30 -11.62
CA GLY A 539 15.31 -6.97 -11.56
C GLY A 539 15.30 -6.35 -10.16
N ILE A 540 14.99 -7.14 -9.13
CA ILE A 540 15.04 -6.73 -7.74
C ILE A 540 16.36 -7.24 -7.17
N PRO A 541 17.30 -6.35 -6.80
CA PRO A 541 18.60 -6.74 -6.27
C PRO A 541 18.44 -7.72 -5.09
N PRO A 542 19.29 -8.75 -5.01
CA PRO A 542 19.17 -9.80 -4.01
C PRO A 542 19.71 -9.38 -2.64
N GLU A 543 19.16 -8.35 -2.00
CA GLU A 543 19.69 -7.80 -0.75
C GLU A 543 18.61 -7.39 0.28
N ASP A 544 19.07 -7.14 1.51
CA ASP A 544 18.29 -7.08 2.75
C ASP A 544 17.30 -5.91 2.86
N ASP A 545 17.08 -5.16 1.77
CA ASP A 545 16.07 -4.12 1.69
C ASP A 545 14.80 -4.64 1.02
N TRP A 546 13.94 -5.24 1.84
CA TRP A 546 12.69 -5.82 1.40
C TRP A 546 11.71 -4.80 0.80
N ARG A 547 11.92 -3.49 0.99
CA ARG A 547 11.08 -2.45 0.37
C ARG A 547 11.28 -2.41 -1.14
N ALA A 548 12.39 -2.92 -1.65
CA ALA A 548 12.64 -2.99 -3.09
C ALA A 548 11.53 -3.76 -3.85
N TYR A 549 10.85 -4.72 -3.21
CA TYR A 549 9.73 -5.46 -3.81
C TYR A 549 8.47 -4.63 -4.02
N MET A 550 8.41 -3.42 -3.46
CA MET A 550 7.32 -2.49 -3.71
C MET A 550 7.62 -1.54 -4.88
N TYR A 551 8.90 -1.28 -5.18
CA TYR A 551 9.31 -0.12 -6.00
C TYR A 551 10.24 -0.47 -7.17
N SER A 552 11.10 -1.46 -7.04
CA SER A 552 12.09 -1.83 -8.04
C SER A 552 11.70 -3.10 -8.78
N GLY A 553 12.31 -3.31 -9.94
CA GLY A 553 12.12 -4.49 -10.77
C GLY A 553 10.65 -4.78 -11.05
N ASP A 554 10.31 -6.06 -10.97
CA ASP A 554 8.96 -6.57 -11.01
C ASP A 554 8.80 -7.68 -9.94
N ALA A 555 7.65 -7.70 -9.25
CA ALA A 555 7.37 -8.63 -8.17
C ALA A 555 5.94 -9.17 -8.30
N ALA A 556 5.83 -10.47 -8.53
CA ALA A 556 4.57 -11.16 -8.71
C ALA A 556 4.26 -12.10 -7.53
N PRO A 557 3.37 -11.71 -6.60
CA PRO A 557 2.63 -10.44 -6.54
C PRO A 557 3.39 -9.32 -5.79
N LEU A 558 2.92 -8.07 -5.91
CA LEU A 558 3.52 -6.87 -5.31
C LEU A 558 3.97 -7.03 -3.84
N GLY A 559 5.18 -6.57 -3.52
CA GLY A 559 5.62 -6.36 -2.14
C GLY A 559 5.68 -7.63 -1.30
N ARG A 560 4.93 -7.65 -0.20
CA ARG A 560 4.81 -8.80 0.71
C ARG A 560 3.57 -9.66 0.44
N PHE A 561 2.80 -9.38 -0.60
CA PHE A 561 1.76 -10.32 -1.00
C PHE A 561 2.40 -11.64 -1.45
N ARG A 562 1.65 -12.73 -1.33
CA ARG A 562 2.10 -14.06 -1.75
C ARG A 562 0.97 -14.82 -2.43
N TYR A 563 1.34 -15.63 -3.41
CA TYR A 563 0.49 -16.70 -3.90
C TYR A 563 0.57 -17.88 -2.95
N VAL A 564 -0.48 -18.72 -2.91
CA VAL A 564 -0.61 -19.76 -1.88
C VAL A 564 -0.81 -21.13 -2.52
N ALA A 565 0.22 -21.96 -2.53
CA ALA A 565 0.11 -23.36 -2.93
C ALA A 565 -0.39 -24.22 -1.76
N ILE A 566 -1.70 -24.45 -1.68
CA ILE A 566 -2.32 -25.29 -0.64
C ILE A 566 -2.50 -26.72 -1.16
N ARG A 567 -2.04 -27.70 -0.40
CA ARG A 567 -2.35 -29.11 -0.62
C ARG A 567 -3.67 -29.47 0.05
N ARG A 568 -4.55 -30.15 -0.68
CA ARG A 568 -5.70 -30.82 -0.08
C ARG A 568 -5.17 -31.95 0.82
N ASN A 569 -5.67 -32.06 2.06
CA ASN A 569 -5.32 -33.20 2.92
C ASN A 569 -5.71 -34.49 2.19
N ASP A 570 -4.77 -35.43 2.08
CA ASP A 570 -4.95 -36.72 1.42
C ASP A 570 -6.00 -37.64 2.12
N SER A 571 -6.64 -37.16 3.20
CA SER A 571 -7.55 -37.88 4.09
C SER A 571 -9.03 -37.44 4.03
N LYS A 572 -9.44 -36.54 3.14
CA LYS A 572 -10.87 -36.30 2.86
C LYS A 572 -11.15 -36.33 1.36
N PRO A 573 -12.03 -37.23 0.89
CA PRO A 573 -12.37 -37.38 -0.53
C PRO A 573 -12.92 -36.07 -1.13
#